data_AF-A0A510IS66-F1
#
_entry.id   AF-A0A510IS66-F1
#
_cell.length_a   1.000
_cell.length_b   1.000
_cell.length_c   1.000
_cell.angle_alpha   90.00
_cell.angle_beta   90.00
_cell.angle_gamma   90.00
#
_symmetry.space_group_name_H-M   'P 1'
#
loop_
_entity.id
_entity.type
_entity.pdbx_description
1 polymer ?
#
loop_
_entity_poly.entity_id
_entity_poly.type
_entity_poly.pdbx_seq_one_letter_code
_entity_poly.pdbx_strand_id
1 'polypeptide(L)'
;MTETEIVEIFLANQWWSIIALVVCVIGVTLCWFGGLMAALTALGNKHWIWGIITIFLGPITGIPYALRYKEAEYARSLMLRGVWVLLVGLVIAVLVLLLGRP
;
A
#
# COMPACT_ATOMS: atom_id res chain seq x y z
N MET A 1 0.60 24.97 8.97
CA MET A 1 -0.73 24.71 8.39
C MET A 1 -1.61 24.18 9.48
N THR A 2 -2.74 24.83 9.69
CA THR A 2 -3.80 24.28 10.55
C THR A 2 -4.49 23.14 9.80
N GLU A 3 -5.17 22.24 10.53
CA GLU A 3 -5.93 21.14 9.90
C GLU A 3 -6.98 21.69 8.92
N THR A 4 -7.58 22.83 9.25
CA THR A 4 -8.58 23.50 8.40
C THR A 4 -8.00 23.98 7.07
N GLU A 5 -6.81 24.59 7.05
CA GLU A 5 -6.15 25.01 5.80
C GLU A 5 -5.85 23.82 4.89
N ILE A 6 -5.42 22.68 5.45
CA ILE A 6 -5.15 21.47 4.66
C ILE A 6 -6.44 21.00 4.00
N VAL A 7 -7.52 20.90 4.78
CA VAL A 7 -8.82 20.46 4.26
C VAL A 7 -9.32 21.39 3.16
N GLU A 8 -9.20 22.71 3.34
CA GLU A 8 -9.60 23.69 2.31
C GLU A 8 -8.83 23.51 1.00
N ILE A 9 -7.52 23.27 1.05
CA ILE A 9 -6.70 23.01 -0.14
C ILE A 9 -7.14 21.73 -0.87
N PHE A 10 -7.40 20.65 -0.13
CA PHE A 10 -7.86 19.39 -0.72
C PHE A 10 -9.29 19.51 -1.28
N LEU A 11 -10.16 20.31 -0.66
CA LEU A 11 -11.51 20.59 -1.17
C LEU A 11 -11.47 21.46 -2.43
N ALA A 12 -10.62 22.50 -2.45
CA ALA A 12 -10.43 23.34 -3.63
C ALA A 12 -9.93 22.54 -4.84
N ASN A 13 -9.13 21.48 -4.60
CA ASN A 13 -8.58 20.59 -5.62
C ASN A 13 -9.26 19.22 -5.67
N GLN A 14 -10.56 19.14 -5.33
CA GLN A 14 -11.35 17.91 -5.16
C GLN A 14 -11.04 16.80 -6.18
N TRP A 15 -10.97 17.12 -7.48
CA TRP A 15 -10.76 16.12 -8.52
C TRP A 15 -9.42 15.39 -8.38
N TRP A 16 -8.34 16.13 -8.10
CA TRP A 16 -7.02 15.56 -7.86
C TRP A 16 -6.95 14.82 -6.53
N SER A 17 -7.62 15.35 -5.51
CA SER A 17 -7.74 14.72 -4.18
C SER A 17 -8.41 13.35 -4.27
N ILE A 18 -9.50 13.23 -5.03
CA ILE A 18 -10.19 11.96 -5.27
C ILE A 18 -9.27 10.97 -6.01
N ILE A 19 -8.56 11.42 -7.04
CA ILE A 19 -7.61 10.58 -7.78
C ILE A 19 -6.52 10.06 -6.84
N ALA A 20 -5.92 10.94 -6.03
CA ALA A 20 -4.91 10.57 -5.05
C ALA A 20 -5.44 9.53 -4.05
N LEU A 21 -6.65 9.72 -3.54
CA LEU A 21 -7.32 8.79 -2.63
C LEU A 21 -7.52 7.41 -3.28
N VAL A 22 -8.09 7.37 -4.49
CA VAL A 22 -8.35 6.11 -5.22
C VAL A 22 -7.04 5.35 -5.47
N VAL A 23 -6.00 6.05 -5.93
CA VAL A 23 -4.68 5.46 -6.17
C VAL A 23 -4.09 4.91 -4.87
N CYS A 24 -4.16 5.66 -3.77
CA CYS A 24 -3.71 5.19 -2.46
C CYS A 24 -4.47 3.92 -2.01
N VAL A 25 -5.79 3.89 -2.15
CA VAL A 25 -6.61 2.72 -1.78
C VAL A 25 -6.24 1.50 -2.61
N ILE A 26 -6.02 1.67 -3.92
CA ILE A 26 -5.56 0.57 -4.80
C ILE A 26 -4.19 0.07 -4.32
N GLY A 27 -3.25 0.97 -4.01
CA GLY A 27 -1.92 0.61 -3.50
C GLY A 27 -1.99 -0.20 -2.20
N VAL A 28 -2.79 0.26 -1.23
CA VAL A 28 -3.02 -0.46 0.04
C VAL A 28 -3.65 -1.83 -0.22
N THR A 29 -4.65 -1.90 -1.09
CA THR A 29 -5.34 -3.14 -1.43
C THR A 29 -4.37 -4.16 -2.06
N LEU A 30 -3.53 -3.75 -3.00
CA LEU A 30 -2.51 -4.61 -3.61
C LEU A 30 -1.49 -5.12 -2.59
N CYS A 31 -1.04 -4.27 -1.66
CA CYS A 31 -0.20 -4.70 -0.55
C CYS A 31 -0.90 -5.76 0.31
N TRP A 32 -2.18 -5.56 0.63
CA TRP A 32 -2.94 -6.51 1.45
C TRP A 32 -3.15 -7.85 0.76
N PHE A 33 -3.56 -7.84 -0.51
CA PHE A 33 -3.69 -9.06 -1.32
C PHE A 33 -2.34 -9.77 -1.47
N GLY A 34 -1.26 -9.02 -1.66
CA GLY A 34 0.08 -9.59 -1.70
C GLY A 34 0.49 -10.23 -0.37
N GLY A 35 0.14 -9.62 0.77
CA GLY A 35 0.31 -10.22 2.09
C GLY A 35 -0.47 -11.52 2.26
N LEU A 36 -1.74 -11.56 1.85
CA LEU A 36 -2.55 -12.78 1.89
C LEU A 36 -1.97 -13.89 1.00
N MET A 37 -1.50 -13.54 -0.21
CA MET A 37 -0.80 -14.48 -1.08
C MET A 37 0.49 -14.99 -0.44
N ALA A 38 1.27 -14.13 0.22
CA ALA A 38 2.46 -14.54 0.97
C ALA A 38 2.11 -15.51 2.11
N ALA A 39 1.01 -15.27 2.84
CA ALA A 39 0.53 -16.18 3.87
C ALA A 39 0.14 -17.55 3.30
N LEU A 40 -0.60 -17.57 2.19
CA LEU A 40 -0.99 -18.81 1.51
C LEU A 40 0.24 -19.59 1.03
N THR A 41 1.22 -18.90 0.44
CA THR A 41 2.49 -19.52 0.04
C THR A 41 3.24 -20.07 1.26
N ALA A 42 3.27 -19.34 2.38
CA ALA A 42 3.90 -19.81 3.61
C ALA A 42 3.23 -21.06 4.18
N LEU A 43 1.90 -21.11 4.20
CA LEU A 43 1.16 -22.30 4.62
C LEU A 43 1.39 -23.48 3.66
N GLY A 44 1.42 -23.22 2.35
CA GLY A 44 1.68 -24.24 1.32
C GLY A 44 3.06 -24.90 1.46
N ASN A 45 4.08 -24.14 1.88
CA ASN A 45 5.47 -24.62 2.03
C ASN A 45 5.84 -24.99 3.48
N LYS A 46 4.84 -25.27 4.32
CA LYS A 46 5.00 -25.69 5.73
C LYS A 46 5.70 -24.65 6.62
N HIS A 47 5.72 -23.38 6.21
CA HIS A 47 6.23 -22.25 6.99
C HIS A 47 5.09 -21.66 7.83
N TRP A 48 4.52 -22.48 8.72
CA TRP A 48 3.30 -22.17 9.48
C TRP A 48 3.38 -20.90 10.31
N ILE A 49 4.52 -20.66 10.96
CA ILE A 49 4.75 -19.45 11.77
C ILE A 49 4.62 -18.20 10.89
N TRP A 50 5.28 -18.20 9.73
CA TRP A 50 5.18 -17.11 8.77
C TRP A 50 3.76 -16.95 8.23
N GLY A 51 3.08 -18.05 7.90
CA GLY A 51 1.70 -18.01 7.42
C GLY A 51 0.74 -17.37 8.40
N ILE A 52 0.72 -17.82 9.65
CA ILE A 52 -0.17 -17.29 10.70
C ILE A 52 0.13 -15.82 10.97
N ILE A 53 1.40 -15.47 11.16
CA ILE A 53 1.80 -14.09 11.43
C ILE A 53 1.45 -13.17 10.25
N THR A 54 1.57 -13.67 9.02
CA THR A 54 1.24 -12.91 7.80
C THR A 54 -0.26 -12.70 7.60
N ILE A 55 -1.12 -13.62 8.08
CA ILE A 55 -2.57 -13.41 8.05
C ILE A 55 -2.99 -12.23 8.95
N PHE A 56 -2.41 -12.14 10.16
CA PHE A 56 -2.77 -11.09 11.12
C PHE A 56 -2.13 -9.74 10.82
N LEU A 57 -0.84 -9.73 10.45
CA LEU A 57 -0.08 -8.49 10.22
C LEU A 57 -0.03 -8.09 8.74
N GLY A 58 -0.60 -8.90 7.85
CA GLY A 58 -0.74 -8.62 6.43
C GLY A 58 0.60 -8.33 5.74
N PRO A 59 0.71 -7.22 4.98
CA PRO A 59 1.93 -6.90 4.23
C PRO A 59 3.14 -6.60 5.14
N ILE A 60 2.95 -6.24 6.40
CA ILE A 60 4.06 -5.91 7.33
C ILE A 60 4.98 -7.12 7.50
N THR A 61 4.40 -8.32 7.59
CA THR A 61 5.15 -9.58 7.72
C THR A 61 5.17 -10.40 6.44
N GLY A 62 4.26 -10.13 5.51
CA GLY A 62 4.28 -10.68 4.16
C GLY A 62 5.47 -10.20 3.32
N ILE A 63 5.86 -8.93 3.41
CA ILE A 63 7.03 -8.39 2.71
C ILE A 63 8.34 -9.09 3.11
N PRO A 64 8.71 -9.18 4.41
CA PRO A 64 9.94 -9.86 4.81
C PRO A 64 9.92 -11.34 4.47
N TYR A 65 8.76 -12.01 4.58
CA TYR A 65 8.61 -13.40 4.11
C TYR A 65 8.91 -13.51 2.61
N ALA A 66 8.27 -12.67 1.79
CA ALA A 66 8.38 -12.72 0.33
C ALA A 66 9.74 -12.26 -0.21
N LEU A 67 10.51 -11.49 0.58
CA LEU A 67 11.91 -11.18 0.29
C LEU A 67 12.85 -12.34 0.67
N ARG A 68 12.53 -13.08 1.73
CA ARG A 68 13.37 -14.18 2.22
C ARG A 68 13.21 -15.46 1.40
N TYR A 69 11.99 -15.77 0.96
CA TYR A 69 11.63 -17.02 0.30
C TYR A 69 11.22 -16.80 -1.16
N LYS A 70 11.94 -17.43 -2.09
CA LYS A 70 11.72 -17.30 -3.54
C LYS A 70 10.34 -17.78 -3.99
N GLU A 71 9.75 -18.71 -3.25
CA GLU A 71 8.44 -19.29 -3.54
C GLU A 71 7.31 -18.25 -3.51
N ALA A 72 7.52 -17.14 -2.78
CA ALA A 72 6.58 -16.03 -2.66
C ALA A 72 6.87 -14.90 -3.66
N GLU A 73 7.52 -15.19 -4.79
CA GLU A 73 7.85 -14.20 -5.82
C GLU A 73 6.62 -13.47 -6.38
N TYR A 74 5.51 -14.19 -6.57
CA TYR A 74 4.25 -13.58 -7.00
C TYR A 74 3.72 -12.58 -5.94
N ALA A 75 3.70 -13.00 -4.68
CA ALA A 75 3.30 -12.16 -3.56
C ALA A 75 4.20 -10.92 -3.44
N ARG A 76 5.52 -11.10 -3.61
CA ARG A 76 6.51 -10.02 -3.63
C ARG A 76 6.22 -9.01 -4.75
N SER A 77 6.00 -9.49 -5.97
CA SER A 77 5.69 -8.63 -7.13
C SER A 77 4.43 -7.81 -6.88
N LEU A 78 3.38 -8.43 -6.34
CA LEU A 78 2.12 -7.77 -6.05
C LEU A 78 2.27 -6.70 -4.96
N MET A 79 2.98 -7.01 -3.87
CA MET A 79 3.26 -6.04 -2.80
C MET A 79 4.12 -4.87 -3.29
N LEU A 80 5.18 -5.14 -4.05
CA LEU A 80 6.04 -4.07 -4.59
C LEU A 80 5.29 -3.15 -5.55
N ARG A 81 4.42 -3.71 -6.40
CA ARG A 81 3.53 -2.91 -7.26
C ARG A 81 2.56 -2.08 -6.41
N GLY A 82 2.00 -2.66 -5.34
CA GLY A 82 1.15 -1.93 -4.40
C GLY A 82 1.88 -0.75 -3.74
N VAL A 83 3.11 -0.95 -3.29
CA VAL A 83 3.97 0.12 -2.73
C VAL A 83 4.22 1.20 -3.77
N TRP A 84 4.56 0.84 -5.02
CA TRP A 84 4.76 1.80 -6.10
C TRP A 84 3.50 2.63 -6.37
N VAL A 85 2.34 1.98 -6.47
CA VAL A 85 1.06 2.67 -6.67
C VAL A 85 0.75 3.60 -5.50
N LEU A 86 0.99 3.17 -4.27
CA LEU A 86 0.80 3.98 -3.07
C LEU A 86 1.72 5.21 -3.07
N LEU A 87 3.00 5.04 -3.46
CA LEU A 87 3.94 6.15 -3.61
C LEU A 87 3.46 7.16 -4.66
N VAL A 88 2.94 6.70 -5.80
CA VAL A 88 2.36 7.59 -6.81
C VAL A 88 1.17 8.37 -6.25
N GLY A 89 0.26 7.71 -5.52
CA GLY A 89 -0.87 8.38 -4.86
C GLY A 89 -0.42 9.44 -3.85
N LEU A 90 0.60 9.13 -3.05
CA LEU A 90 1.20 10.07 -2.11
C LEU A 90 1.86 11.26 -2.82
N VAL A 91 2.57 11.03 -3.92
CA VAL A 91 3.17 12.12 -4.71
C VAL A 91 2.07 13.05 -5.24
N ILE A 92 0.96 12.51 -5.74
CA ILE A 92 -0.18 13.34 -6.20
C ILE A 92 -0.74 14.15 -5.02
N ALA A 93 -0.94 13.54 -3.86
CA ALA A 93 -1.44 14.24 -2.67
C ALA A 93 -0.49 15.37 -2.21
N VAL A 94 0.83 15.13 -2.25
CA VAL A 94 1.84 16.14 -1.93
C VAL A 94 1.83 17.26 -2.97
N LEU A 95 1.69 16.95 -4.26
CA LEU A 95 1.59 17.96 -5.31
C LEU A 95 0.36 18.83 -5.13
N VAL A 96 -0.79 18.25 -4.79
CA VAL A 96 -2.01 19.01 -4.45
C VAL A 96 -1.75 19.96 -3.27
N LEU A 97 -1.07 19.48 -2.23
CA LEU A 97 -0.74 20.29 -1.05
C LEU A 97 0.26 21.41 -1.33
N LEU A 98 1.20 21.20 -2.27
CA LEU A 98 2.22 22.20 -2.62
C LEU A 98 1.69 23.24 -3.62
N LEU A 99 0.93 22.81 -4.63
CA LEU A 99 0.42 23.67 -5.71
C LEU A 99 -0.88 24.38 -5.34
N GLY A 100 -1.64 23.83 -4.41
CA GLY A 100 -2.87 24.45 -3.90
C GLY A 100 -2.64 25.51 -2.81
N ARG A 101 -1.37 25.87 -2.55
CA ARG A 101 -1.06 27.01 -1.67
C ARG A 101 -1.37 28.33 -2.40
N PRO A 102 -2.01 29.31 -1.73
CA PRO A 102 -2.23 30.63 -2.29
C PRO A 102 -0.92 31.41 -2.52
#